data_AF-A0A7Y5UZ13-F1
#
_entry.id   AF-A0A7Y5UZ13-F1
#
_cell.length_a   1.000
_cell.length_b   1.000
_cell.length_c   1.000
_cell.angle_alpha   90.00
_cell.angle_beta   90.00
_cell.angle_gamma   90.00
#
_symmetry.space_group_name_H-M   'P 1'
#
loop_
_entity.id
_entity.type
_entity.pdbx_description
1 polymer ?
#
loop_
_entity_poly.entity_id
_entity_poly.type
_entity_poly.pdbx_seq_one_letter_code
_entity_poly.pdbx_strand_id
1 'polypeptide(L)'
;MRGLFLLLLVIMMGTGCTILAAPTATLTPTITPTETPPPTDTATWTPIPATDTPTVTPSSTPLPTLTPTPAPTLTPSTTPEVTVVFTYDNWEFLDLPSDIAARLNSPMIAFLNTNNRTGSAATPLPGNNIQTLYYVPPTNSAARIAIKEFDISTGDQIFIAPGGDKLAYLRLDVGSAANGLYVADFEIGVTGRVLPITALTQRGIYSPPSWKQDGSLMAVAVATGYDIDIFTIAPNGAWAPLITHGSYDFWGEWSPDGNYLVFVSDRVACPTWHPGEPGTCDGTETPPPFGGHVFVLEIATGRITQISDQVVYEPPHWVTPRQVSFVVGDPLFGDPERALYLADIFSGEVRSVRLSSGDVPLKLSETWSPTGQQVLFQGADTSTEIILAQISGTVLGRIGDLNFARYGMSADWSPDGSLIAIGGVGGECPYGIVVTDTSLTPIARGNPPPSMCEPRFSPDGRWIAFTGVIPNRDGRVDVYAANQNGFGAVNLTGSLLGNIAMFGWVGGLP
;
A
#
# COMPACT_ATOMS: atom_id res chain seq x y z
N MET A 1 -40.00 55.15 -32.38
CA MET A 1 -39.99 54.48 -31.06
C MET A 1 -38.59 54.66 -30.50
N ARG A 2 -38.37 55.80 -29.78
CA ARG A 2 -38.02 55.89 -28.34
C ARG A 2 -36.81 55.03 -27.96
N GLY A 3 -35.64 55.49 -27.50
CA GLY A 3 -35.07 56.79 -27.09
C GLY A 3 -33.80 56.43 -26.27
N LEU A 4 -32.59 56.85 -26.66
CA LEU A 4 -31.76 57.93 -26.10
C LEU A 4 -31.71 58.03 -24.55
N PHE A 5 -30.49 58.06 -23.97
CA PHE A 5 -29.95 58.84 -22.81
C PHE A 5 -28.84 58.02 -22.06
N LEU A 6 -27.55 58.39 -22.16
CA LEU A 6 -26.73 59.30 -21.29
C LEU A 6 -26.11 58.56 -20.07
N LEU A 7 -24.79 58.27 -20.06
CA LEU A 7 -23.67 59.09 -19.56
C LEU A 7 -23.79 59.51 -18.08
N LEU A 8 -22.96 58.97 -17.18
CA LEU A 8 -22.05 59.78 -16.36
C LEU A 8 -21.03 58.95 -15.56
N LEU A 9 -19.77 59.35 -15.74
CA LEU A 9 -18.57 59.07 -14.97
C LEU A 9 -18.47 60.10 -13.82
N VAL A 10 -18.16 59.69 -12.58
CA VAL A 10 -17.52 60.59 -11.59
C VAL A 10 -16.54 59.81 -10.70
N ILE A 11 -15.29 60.25 -10.78
CA ILE A 11 -14.15 60.00 -9.87
C ILE A 11 -14.06 61.19 -8.91
N MET A 12 -13.72 60.97 -7.63
CA MET A 12 -12.93 61.84 -6.70
C MET A 12 -12.93 61.19 -5.31
N MET A 13 -11.80 60.62 -4.85
CA MET A 13 -10.73 61.25 -4.04
C MET A 13 -11.16 61.77 -2.66
N GLY A 14 -10.58 61.17 -1.61
CA GLY A 14 -10.69 61.62 -0.22
C GLY A 14 -9.66 60.89 0.67
N THR A 15 -8.45 61.43 0.68
CA THR A 15 -7.31 61.12 1.55
C THR A 15 -7.57 61.42 3.03
N GLY A 16 -6.94 60.67 3.96
CA GLY A 16 -6.53 61.23 5.26
C GLY A 16 -6.40 60.28 6.46
N CYS A 17 -5.14 59.99 6.84
CA CYS A 17 -4.55 59.91 8.19
C CYS A 17 -5.26 59.12 9.32
N THR A 18 -4.77 57.96 9.80
CA THR A 18 -3.59 57.65 10.67
C THR A 18 -3.90 57.51 12.18
N ILE A 19 -3.50 56.35 12.73
CA ILE A 19 -3.10 55.97 14.11
C ILE A 19 -4.13 56.04 15.25
N LEU A 20 -4.46 54.86 15.83
CA LEU A 20 -4.26 54.53 17.26
C LEU A 20 -4.64 53.07 17.54
N ALA A 21 -3.65 52.27 17.96
CA ALA A 21 -3.86 50.94 18.52
C ALA A 21 -4.39 51.06 19.97
N ALA A 22 -5.28 50.14 20.36
CA ALA A 22 -5.83 50.03 21.71
C ALA A 22 -5.60 48.59 22.25
N PRO A 23 -5.57 48.40 23.58
CA PRO A 23 -4.35 48.00 24.28
C PRO A 23 -4.19 46.50 24.56
N THR A 24 -2.93 46.09 24.68
CA THR A 24 -2.47 44.79 25.22
C THR A 24 -2.84 44.65 26.70
N ALA A 25 -3.35 43.48 27.10
CA ALA A 25 -3.64 43.17 28.50
C ALA A 25 -2.35 43.05 29.34
N THR A 26 -2.32 43.77 30.46
CA THR A 26 -1.25 43.74 31.46
C THR A 26 -1.34 42.47 32.33
N LEU A 27 -0.19 41.80 32.54
CA LEU A 27 -0.08 40.65 33.44
C LEU A 27 -0.19 41.08 34.92
N THR A 28 -1.01 40.35 35.67
CA THR A 28 -1.14 40.50 37.13
C THR A 28 0.04 39.82 37.84
N PRO A 29 0.74 40.49 38.77
CA PRO A 29 1.80 39.85 39.56
C PRO A 29 1.20 38.90 40.60
N THR A 30 1.60 37.63 40.57
CA THR A 30 1.34 36.68 41.68
C THR A 30 2.46 36.81 42.71
N ILE A 31 2.05 37.13 43.93
CA ILE A 31 2.87 37.34 45.13
C ILE A 31 3.42 36.00 45.66
N THR A 32 4.74 35.88 45.74
CA THR A 32 5.46 34.83 46.46
C THR A 32 5.57 35.21 47.95
N PRO A 33 5.09 34.40 48.90
CA PRO A 33 5.36 34.63 50.32
C PRO A 33 6.78 34.16 50.70
N THR A 34 7.51 35.05 51.37
CA THR A 34 8.85 34.87 51.96
C THR A 34 8.76 34.21 53.34
N GLU A 35 9.70 33.31 53.65
CA GLU A 35 9.84 32.61 54.94
C GLU A 35 10.09 33.54 56.14
N THR A 36 9.67 33.12 57.34
CA THR A 36 9.98 33.75 58.64
C THR A 36 10.48 32.67 59.63
N PRO A 37 11.55 32.93 60.41
CA PRO A 37 12.36 31.93 61.13
C PRO A 37 11.75 31.42 62.46
N PRO A 38 12.33 30.37 63.10
CA PRO A 38 11.68 29.60 64.15
C PRO A 38 11.91 30.19 65.56
N PRO A 39 11.07 29.86 66.54
CA PRO A 39 11.41 29.99 67.95
C PRO A 39 11.95 28.67 68.56
N THR A 40 12.95 28.81 69.42
CA THR A 40 13.71 27.75 70.12
C THR A 40 13.45 27.77 71.63
N ASP A 41 13.33 26.55 72.19
CA ASP A 41 13.64 26.00 73.53
C ASP A 41 12.84 26.23 74.84
N THR A 42 12.84 25.10 75.59
CA THR A 42 12.99 24.89 77.07
C THR A 42 11.70 24.52 77.83
N ALA A 43 11.60 23.58 78.79
CA ALA A 43 12.29 22.34 79.26
C ALA A 43 11.28 21.62 80.20
N THR A 44 11.34 20.31 80.50
CA THR A 44 11.93 19.65 81.71
C THR A 44 10.94 18.50 82.04
N TRP A 45 11.27 17.23 82.34
CA TRP A 45 11.93 16.71 83.55
C TRP A 45 12.26 15.21 83.38
N THR A 46 13.36 14.80 84.00
CA THR A 46 13.79 13.40 84.20
C THR A 46 13.61 13.02 85.68
N PRO A 47 13.37 11.74 86.00
CA PRO A 47 14.15 11.15 87.09
C PRO A 47 14.61 9.68 86.84
N ILE A 48 15.92 9.49 87.04
CA ILE A 48 16.70 8.45 87.79
C ILE A 48 16.39 6.95 87.57
N PRO A 49 17.43 6.09 87.40
CA PRO A 49 17.29 4.67 87.03
C PRO A 49 17.22 3.71 88.23
N ALA A 50 16.71 2.51 87.99
CA ALA A 50 16.94 1.33 88.82
C ALA A 50 17.21 0.08 87.96
N THR A 51 18.29 -0.59 88.32
CA THR A 51 18.78 -1.89 87.86
C THR A 51 17.87 -3.03 88.35
N ASP A 52 17.52 -4.02 87.52
CA ASP A 52 17.87 -5.44 87.76
C ASP A 52 17.17 -6.46 86.83
N THR A 53 18.02 -7.39 86.38
CA THR A 53 17.79 -8.81 86.03
C THR A 53 16.97 -9.17 84.77
N PRO A 54 17.57 -9.88 83.79
CA PRO A 54 16.87 -10.31 82.58
C PRO A 54 16.02 -11.55 82.84
N THR A 55 14.70 -11.40 82.70
CA THR A 55 13.79 -12.54 82.51
C THR A 55 13.66 -12.79 81.01
N VAL A 56 14.04 -13.99 80.57
CA VAL A 56 14.05 -14.41 79.16
C VAL A 56 12.74 -15.11 78.80
N THR A 57 11.89 -14.48 77.98
CA THR A 57 10.81 -15.11 77.20
C THR A 57 10.24 -14.16 76.15
N PRO A 58 9.66 -14.65 75.02
CA PRO A 58 10.22 -15.48 73.96
C PRO A 58 10.63 -14.63 72.73
N SER A 59 11.61 -15.12 71.97
CA SER A 59 12.03 -14.54 70.68
C SER A 59 10.87 -14.59 69.68
N SER A 60 10.51 -13.44 69.10
CA SER A 60 9.68 -13.38 67.89
C SER A 60 10.37 -14.17 66.78
N THR A 61 9.69 -15.18 66.25
CA THR A 61 10.06 -15.88 65.03
C THR A 61 10.19 -14.85 63.90
N PRO A 62 11.34 -14.71 63.23
CA PRO A 62 11.42 -13.87 62.05
C PRO A 62 10.52 -14.45 60.96
N LEU A 63 9.65 -13.60 60.40
CA LEU A 63 8.89 -13.89 59.18
C LEU A 63 9.90 -14.32 58.10
N PRO A 64 9.64 -15.38 57.31
CA PRO A 64 10.59 -15.83 56.30
C PRO A 64 10.91 -14.65 55.38
N THR A 65 12.21 -14.33 55.31
CA THR A 65 12.76 -13.45 54.30
C THR A 65 12.27 -13.94 52.95
N LEU A 66 11.65 -13.05 52.17
CA LEU A 66 11.31 -13.33 50.79
C LEU A 66 12.59 -13.80 50.10
N THR A 67 12.70 -15.11 49.87
CA THR A 67 13.69 -15.67 48.97
C THR A 67 13.50 -14.93 47.66
N PRO A 68 14.52 -14.26 47.10
CA PRO A 68 14.39 -13.72 45.76
C PRO A 68 14.02 -14.90 44.87
N THR A 69 12.80 -14.87 44.30
CA THR A 69 12.43 -15.80 43.23
C THR A 69 13.55 -15.69 42.21
N PRO A 70 14.25 -16.78 41.86
CA PRO A 70 15.24 -16.71 40.81
C PRO A 70 14.54 -16.12 39.60
N ALA A 71 15.05 -15.00 39.09
CA ALA A 71 14.67 -14.54 37.77
C ALA A 71 14.81 -15.76 36.84
N PRO A 72 13.83 -16.04 35.95
CA PRO A 72 14.00 -17.13 35.00
C PRO A 72 15.35 -16.93 34.33
N THR A 73 16.26 -17.88 34.57
CA THR A 73 17.51 -17.91 33.82
C THR A 73 17.05 -18.20 32.40
N LEU A 74 17.08 -17.18 31.54
CA LEU A 74 16.86 -17.37 30.12
C LEU A 74 17.84 -18.45 29.69
N THR A 75 17.34 -19.66 29.44
CA THR A 75 18.13 -20.67 28.76
C THR A 75 18.47 -20.06 27.41
N PRO A 76 19.75 -19.79 27.10
CA PRO A 76 20.10 -19.35 25.77
C PRO A 76 19.57 -20.38 24.78
N SER A 77 18.72 -19.94 23.85
CA SER A 77 18.29 -20.79 22.74
C SER A 77 19.56 -21.20 21.99
N THR A 78 19.84 -22.51 21.97
CA THR A 78 20.95 -23.06 21.19
C THR A 78 20.66 -23.08 19.70
N THR A 79 19.47 -22.62 19.30
CA THR A 79 19.11 -22.41 17.92
C THR A 79 19.64 -21.04 17.52
N PRO A 80 20.61 -20.95 16.60
CA PRO A 80 21.05 -19.65 16.11
C PRO A 80 19.84 -18.92 15.53
N GLU A 81 19.50 -17.76 16.09
CA GLU A 81 18.52 -16.87 15.50
C GLU A 81 19.01 -16.51 14.09
N VAL A 82 18.13 -16.62 13.09
CA VAL A 82 18.40 -16.07 11.77
C VAL A 82 18.49 -14.55 11.95
N THR A 83 19.72 -14.03 12.03
CA THR A 83 19.94 -12.59 11.96
C THR A 83 19.61 -12.16 10.54
N VAL A 84 18.58 -11.34 10.36
CA VAL A 84 18.30 -10.73 9.07
C VAL A 84 19.47 -9.84 8.69
N VAL A 85 20.12 -10.13 7.57
CA VAL A 85 21.27 -9.37 7.08
C VAL A 85 20.84 -8.52 5.90
N PHE A 86 20.92 -7.21 6.04
CA PHE A 86 20.76 -6.26 4.95
C PHE A 86 22.14 -5.85 4.41
N THR A 87 22.20 -5.48 3.13
CA THR A 87 23.44 -5.10 2.44
C THR A 87 23.18 -3.97 1.46
N TYR A 88 24.24 -3.35 0.93
CA TYR A 88 24.16 -2.54 -0.28
C TYR A 88 25.37 -2.88 -1.14
N ASP A 89 25.24 -3.97 -1.90
CA ASP A 89 26.32 -4.56 -2.69
C ASP A 89 25.84 -4.94 -4.10
N ASN A 90 26.72 -5.55 -4.91
CA ASN A 90 26.43 -5.97 -6.29
C ASN A 90 25.81 -4.84 -7.14
N TRP A 91 26.34 -3.62 -6.99
CA TRP A 91 25.79 -2.46 -7.66
C TRP A 91 26.26 -2.34 -9.11
N GLU A 92 25.42 -1.73 -9.95
CA GLU A 92 25.70 -1.42 -11.34
C GLU A 92 25.08 -0.07 -11.72
N PHE A 93 25.62 0.55 -12.77
CA PHE A 93 25.06 1.79 -13.32
C PHE A 93 23.85 1.51 -14.21
N LEU A 94 22.87 2.40 -14.17
CA LEU A 94 21.72 2.42 -15.06
C LEU A 94 22.00 3.39 -16.21
N ASP A 95 21.88 2.89 -17.45
CA ASP A 95 22.02 3.71 -18.65
C ASP A 95 20.68 4.39 -18.97
N LEU A 96 20.37 5.46 -18.21
CA LEU A 96 19.14 6.23 -18.37
C LEU A 96 19.43 7.59 -19.03
N PRO A 97 18.48 8.14 -19.81
CA PRO A 97 18.58 9.51 -20.31
C PRO A 97 18.75 10.51 -19.16
N SER A 98 19.64 11.48 -19.32
CA SER A 98 19.90 12.50 -18.29
C SER A 98 18.69 13.39 -17.97
N ASP A 99 17.67 13.39 -18.83
CA ASP A 99 16.42 14.14 -18.67
C ASP A 99 15.28 13.27 -18.10
N ILE A 100 15.54 12.04 -17.63
CA ILE A 100 14.51 11.11 -17.14
C ILE A 100 13.62 11.72 -16.05
N ALA A 101 14.21 12.43 -15.08
CA ALA A 101 13.46 13.12 -14.03
C ALA A 101 12.49 14.17 -14.60
N ALA A 102 12.91 14.92 -15.63
CA ALA A 102 12.05 15.90 -16.27
C ALA A 102 10.89 15.25 -17.05
N ARG A 103 11.12 14.06 -17.62
CA ARG A 103 10.08 13.29 -18.33
C ARG A 103 9.03 12.73 -17.38
N LEU A 104 9.45 12.30 -16.19
CA LEU A 104 8.57 11.81 -15.13
C LEU A 104 7.71 12.89 -14.47
N ASN A 105 7.89 14.18 -14.80
CA ASN A 105 6.94 15.24 -14.44
C ASN A 105 5.60 15.11 -15.19
N SER A 106 5.53 14.28 -16.24
CA SER A 106 4.29 13.94 -16.94
C SER A 106 4.01 12.45 -16.79
N PRO A 107 2.73 12.02 -16.70
CA PRO A 107 2.40 10.61 -16.63
C PRO A 107 2.95 9.83 -17.83
N MET A 108 3.66 8.75 -17.54
CA MET A 108 4.14 7.76 -18.49
C MET A 108 3.55 6.39 -18.14
N ILE A 109 3.57 5.47 -19.10
CA ILE A 109 3.09 4.10 -18.91
C ILE A 109 4.31 3.18 -18.80
N ALA A 110 4.35 2.39 -17.75
CA ALA A 110 5.35 1.35 -17.53
C ALA A 110 4.84 -0.01 -18.03
N PHE A 111 5.66 -0.70 -18.83
CA PHE A 111 5.35 -2.04 -19.31
C PHE A 111 6.61 -2.87 -19.54
N LEU A 112 6.49 -4.19 -19.37
CA LEU A 112 7.52 -5.17 -19.74
C LEU A 112 7.29 -5.66 -21.16
N ASN A 113 8.40 -5.87 -21.87
CA ASN A 113 8.44 -6.56 -23.15
C ASN A 113 9.43 -7.73 -23.07
N THR A 114 8.91 -8.94 -23.17
CA THR A 114 9.66 -10.19 -22.98
C THR A 114 9.90 -10.89 -24.31
N ASN A 115 11.12 -11.39 -24.53
CA ASN A 115 11.50 -12.08 -25.76
C ASN A 115 11.27 -11.25 -27.02
N ASN A 116 11.65 -9.97 -27.00
CA ASN A 116 11.50 -9.08 -28.15
C ASN A 116 12.32 -9.59 -29.34
N ARG A 117 11.66 -9.79 -30.48
CA ARG A 117 12.31 -10.31 -31.69
C ARG A 117 12.84 -9.16 -32.54
N THR A 118 14.11 -9.21 -32.92
CA THR A 118 14.73 -8.29 -33.89
C THR A 118 14.67 -8.92 -35.30
N GLY A 119 13.54 -8.79 -36.01
CA GLY A 119 13.39 -9.34 -37.36
C GLY A 119 11.98 -9.17 -37.95
N SER A 120 11.79 -9.48 -39.24
CA SER A 120 10.45 -9.56 -39.83
C SER A 120 9.73 -10.83 -39.35
N ALA A 121 8.41 -10.73 -39.14
CA ALA A 121 7.57 -11.76 -38.50
C ALA A 121 7.46 -13.13 -39.23
N ALA A 122 8.31 -13.38 -40.24
CA ALA A 122 8.20 -14.54 -41.13
C ALA A 122 9.03 -15.77 -40.69
N THR A 123 9.78 -15.72 -39.59
CA THR A 123 10.55 -16.88 -39.10
C THR A 123 10.53 -16.94 -37.57
N PRO A 124 10.19 -18.09 -36.94
CA PRO A 124 10.29 -18.24 -35.49
C PRO A 124 11.75 -18.11 -35.05
N LEU A 125 12.08 -17.00 -34.39
CA LEU A 125 13.34 -16.82 -33.69
C LEU A 125 13.18 -17.33 -32.25
N PRO A 126 14.15 -18.10 -31.71
CA PRO A 126 14.13 -18.48 -30.30
C PRO A 126 14.11 -17.24 -29.41
N GLY A 127 13.39 -17.31 -28.30
CA GLY A 127 13.40 -16.24 -27.29
C GLY A 127 14.82 -15.98 -26.81
N ASN A 128 15.16 -14.72 -26.57
CA ASN A 128 16.47 -14.33 -26.05
C ASN A 128 16.54 -14.41 -24.51
N ASN A 129 15.47 -14.87 -23.85
CA ASN A 129 15.30 -14.93 -22.39
C ASN A 129 15.50 -13.58 -21.68
N ILE A 130 15.37 -12.48 -22.41
CA ILE A 130 15.46 -11.13 -21.88
C ILE A 130 14.05 -10.54 -21.80
N GLN A 131 13.79 -9.83 -20.72
CA GLN A 131 12.67 -8.91 -20.62
C GLN A 131 13.18 -7.50 -20.33
N THR A 132 12.61 -6.51 -21.00
CA THR A 132 13.00 -5.11 -20.83
C THR A 132 11.83 -4.33 -20.29
N LEU A 133 12.04 -3.60 -19.19
CA LEU A 133 11.08 -2.61 -18.69
C LEU A 133 11.22 -1.33 -19.51
N TYR A 134 10.10 -0.87 -20.05
CA TYR A 134 10.01 0.37 -20.82
C TYR A 134 9.07 1.36 -20.15
N TYR A 135 9.42 2.64 -20.22
CA TYR A 135 8.49 3.74 -19.99
C TYR A 135 8.14 4.42 -21.31
N VAL A 136 6.86 4.76 -21.50
CA VAL A 136 6.36 5.37 -22.73
C VAL A 136 5.39 6.52 -22.44
N PRO A 137 5.51 7.68 -23.10
CA PRO A 137 4.46 8.69 -23.01
C PRO A 137 3.20 8.23 -23.76
N PRO A 138 1.99 8.63 -23.32
CA PRO A 138 0.75 8.10 -23.86
C PRO A 138 0.45 8.48 -25.31
N THR A 139 1.18 9.46 -25.85
CA THR A 139 0.93 10.02 -27.19
C THR A 139 1.97 9.65 -28.24
N ASN A 140 3.13 9.09 -27.83
CA ASN A 140 4.25 8.90 -28.75
C ASN A 140 5.04 7.62 -28.45
N SER A 141 4.72 6.56 -29.21
CA SER A 141 5.41 5.27 -29.13
C SER A 141 6.88 5.29 -29.53
N ALA A 142 7.34 6.32 -30.26
CA ALA A 142 8.76 6.47 -30.61
C ALA A 142 9.60 7.06 -29.46
N ALA A 143 8.96 7.68 -28.47
CA ALA A 143 9.62 8.27 -27.30
C ALA A 143 9.76 7.29 -26.12
N ARG A 144 9.66 5.98 -26.39
CA ARG A 144 9.90 4.91 -25.41
C ARG A 144 11.33 4.96 -24.87
N ILE A 145 11.48 4.67 -23.59
CA ILE A 145 12.75 4.62 -22.87
C ILE A 145 12.91 3.20 -22.33
N ALA A 146 14.00 2.52 -22.67
CA ALA A 146 14.38 1.28 -22.01
C ALA A 146 14.95 1.64 -20.63
N ILE A 147 14.28 1.22 -19.57
CA ILE A 147 14.68 1.53 -18.19
C ILE A 147 15.71 0.52 -17.71
N LYS A 148 15.42 -0.77 -17.88
CA LYS A 148 16.30 -1.85 -17.45
C LYS A 148 15.97 -3.16 -18.15
N GLU A 149 17.00 -3.93 -18.46
CA GLU A 149 16.88 -5.33 -18.89
C GLU A 149 17.01 -6.27 -17.70
N PHE A 150 16.25 -7.35 -17.75
CA PHE A 150 16.22 -8.43 -16.77
C PHE A 150 16.25 -9.77 -17.48
N ASP A 151 16.72 -10.79 -16.78
CA ASP A 151 16.43 -12.18 -17.15
C ASP A 151 14.93 -12.45 -16.98
N ILE A 152 14.36 -13.25 -17.88
CA ILE A 152 12.93 -13.61 -17.87
C ILE A 152 12.46 -14.26 -16.55
N SER A 153 13.34 -14.91 -15.80
CA SER A 153 13.03 -15.47 -14.48
C SER A 153 12.63 -14.42 -13.44
N THR A 154 12.96 -13.16 -13.67
CA THR A 154 12.48 -12.03 -12.84
C THR A 154 10.96 -11.89 -12.90
N GLY A 155 10.34 -12.23 -14.04
CA GLY A 155 8.89 -12.18 -14.22
C GLY A 155 8.30 -10.81 -13.89
N ASP A 156 7.22 -10.81 -13.11
CA ASP A 156 6.50 -9.63 -12.62
C ASP A 156 6.98 -9.14 -11.25
N GLN A 157 8.08 -9.69 -10.73
CA GLN A 157 8.64 -9.31 -9.42
C GLN A 157 9.44 -7.99 -9.50
N ILE A 158 8.79 -6.97 -10.06
CA ILE A 158 9.29 -5.62 -10.27
C ILE A 158 8.27 -4.64 -9.66
N PHE A 159 8.71 -3.86 -8.68
CA PHE A 159 7.89 -2.98 -7.86
C PHE A 159 8.35 -1.55 -8.08
N ILE A 160 7.60 -0.81 -8.90
CA ILE A 160 7.95 0.56 -9.27
C ILE A 160 7.40 1.52 -8.22
N ALA A 161 8.21 2.47 -7.75
CA ALA A 161 7.74 3.52 -6.86
C ALA A 161 6.74 4.43 -7.61
N PRO A 162 5.72 5.00 -6.96
CA PRO A 162 4.69 5.79 -7.65
C PRO A 162 5.22 6.95 -8.52
N GLY A 163 6.31 7.59 -8.09
CA GLY A 163 7.00 8.64 -8.86
C GLY A 163 7.67 8.14 -10.15
N GLY A 164 7.86 6.83 -10.31
CA GLY A 164 8.55 6.23 -11.45
C GLY A 164 10.07 6.43 -11.44
N ASP A 165 10.63 7.03 -10.40
CA ASP A 165 12.05 7.38 -10.31
C ASP A 165 12.86 6.35 -9.52
N LYS A 166 12.19 5.38 -8.90
CA LYS A 166 12.78 4.24 -8.21
C LYS A 166 12.05 2.96 -8.60
N LEU A 167 12.74 1.83 -8.53
CA LEU A 167 12.10 0.51 -8.56
C LEU A 167 12.83 -0.48 -7.66
N ALA A 168 12.12 -1.48 -7.18
CA ALA A 168 12.69 -2.66 -6.56
C ALA A 168 12.42 -3.89 -7.45
N TYR A 169 13.30 -4.87 -7.43
CA TYR A 169 13.11 -6.11 -8.19
C TYR A 169 13.84 -7.29 -7.55
N LEU A 170 13.30 -8.48 -7.75
CA LEU A 170 13.96 -9.71 -7.28
C LEU A 170 14.86 -10.27 -8.40
N ARG A 171 16.13 -10.52 -8.08
CA ARG A 171 17.10 -11.16 -8.98
C ARG A 171 17.42 -12.56 -8.48
N LEU A 172 17.15 -13.57 -9.30
CA LEU A 172 17.29 -14.99 -8.95
C LEU A 172 18.06 -15.78 -10.02
N ASP A 173 19.38 -15.58 -10.06
CA ASP A 173 20.27 -16.35 -10.91
C ASP A 173 20.63 -17.69 -10.23
N VAL A 174 20.55 -18.80 -10.96
CA VAL A 174 20.86 -20.14 -10.41
C VAL A 174 22.28 -20.21 -9.88
N GLY A 175 22.43 -20.53 -8.59
CA GLY A 175 23.74 -20.67 -7.93
C GLY A 175 24.50 -19.37 -7.70
N SER A 176 23.88 -18.21 -7.92
CA SER A 176 24.52 -16.90 -7.75
C SER A 176 24.46 -16.42 -6.31
N ALA A 177 25.62 -16.00 -5.79
CA ALA A 177 25.71 -15.31 -4.52
C ALA A 177 25.16 -13.87 -4.59
N ALA A 178 24.82 -13.37 -5.79
CA ALA A 178 24.24 -12.05 -6.01
C ALA A 178 22.69 -12.07 -5.96
N ASN A 179 22.06 -13.20 -5.67
CA ASN A 179 20.60 -13.25 -5.53
C ASN A 179 20.11 -12.35 -4.40
N GLY A 180 18.96 -11.73 -4.61
CA GLY A 180 18.42 -10.78 -3.65
C GLY A 180 17.33 -9.89 -4.21
N LEU A 181 16.77 -9.10 -3.32
CA LEU A 181 16.01 -7.91 -3.63
C LEU A 181 16.98 -6.77 -3.93
N TYR A 182 16.80 -6.13 -5.08
CA TYR A 182 17.55 -5.00 -5.54
C TYR A 182 16.68 -3.76 -5.53
N VAL A 183 17.31 -2.60 -5.38
CA VAL A 183 16.68 -1.29 -5.57
C VAL A 183 17.48 -0.52 -6.61
N ALA A 184 16.77 0.20 -7.46
CA ALA A 184 17.29 1.07 -8.50
C ALA A 184 16.83 2.50 -8.23
N ASP A 185 17.75 3.44 -8.35
CA ASP A 185 17.52 4.87 -8.20
C ASP A 185 17.91 5.60 -9.48
N PHE A 186 16.93 6.26 -10.12
CA PHE A 186 17.11 6.87 -11.43
C PHE A 186 17.76 8.25 -11.33
N GLU A 187 17.72 8.89 -10.17
CA GLU A 187 18.31 10.21 -9.94
C GLU A 187 19.84 10.11 -9.96
N ILE A 188 20.37 9.11 -9.26
CA ILE A 188 21.81 8.83 -9.23
C ILE A 188 22.25 7.81 -10.28
N GLY A 189 21.31 7.12 -10.94
CA GLY A 189 21.56 6.16 -12.00
C GLY A 189 22.26 4.89 -11.53
N VAL A 190 21.90 4.37 -10.36
CA VAL A 190 22.52 3.17 -9.76
C VAL A 190 21.45 2.18 -9.33
N THR A 191 21.73 0.90 -9.46
CA THR A 191 20.99 -0.17 -8.79
C THR A 191 21.93 -1.04 -7.98
N GLY A 192 21.47 -1.57 -6.85
CA GLY A 192 22.23 -2.47 -5.99
C GLY A 192 21.32 -3.38 -5.16
N ARG A 193 21.88 -4.47 -4.66
CA ARG A 193 21.17 -5.43 -3.81
C ARG A 193 21.01 -4.84 -2.42
N VAL A 194 19.79 -4.79 -1.91
CA VAL A 194 19.46 -4.30 -0.56
C VAL A 194 19.24 -5.41 0.46
N LEU A 195 18.82 -6.59 -0.01
CA LEU A 195 18.48 -7.72 0.86
C LEU A 195 18.76 -9.06 0.13
N PRO A 196 19.60 -9.97 0.68
CA PRO A 196 19.98 -11.22 0.05
C PRO A 196 18.94 -12.33 0.26
N ILE A 197 17.69 -12.09 -0.15
CA ILE A 197 16.60 -13.09 -0.13
C ILE A 197 16.46 -13.79 -1.49
N THR A 198 15.97 -15.03 -1.47
CA THR A 198 15.74 -15.82 -2.69
C THR A 198 14.27 -15.94 -3.09
N ALA A 199 13.36 -15.36 -2.30
CA ALA A 199 11.92 -15.32 -2.59
C ALA A 199 11.26 -14.23 -1.75
N LEU A 200 10.20 -13.61 -2.27
CA LEU A 200 9.30 -12.75 -1.48
C LEU A 200 8.28 -13.57 -0.66
N THR A 201 8.13 -14.86 -0.99
CA THR A 201 7.41 -15.81 -0.15
C THR A 201 8.29 -16.20 1.04
N GLN A 202 7.96 -15.63 2.19
CA GLN A 202 8.69 -15.85 3.45
C GLN A 202 7.81 -16.70 4.35
N ARG A 203 8.32 -17.84 4.82
CA ARG A 203 7.59 -18.84 5.63
C ARG A 203 6.20 -19.24 5.06
N GLY A 204 6.10 -19.31 3.73
CA GLY A 204 4.87 -19.71 3.03
C GLY A 204 3.91 -18.58 2.70
N ILE A 205 4.20 -17.35 3.11
CA ILE A 205 3.36 -16.17 2.85
C ILE A 205 4.06 -15.28 1.82
N TYR A 206 3.40 -15.06 0.68
CA TYR A 206 3.85 -14.10 -0.32
C TYR A 206 3.48 -12.69 0.12
N SER A 207 4.46 -11.82 0.34
CA SER A 207 4.23 -10.41 0.66
C SER A 207 5.04 -9.51 -0.28
N PRO A 208 4.39 -8.80 -1.22
CA PRO A 208 5.10 -7.90 -2.11
C PRO A 208 5.66 -6.68 -1.33
N PRO A 209 6.81 -6.12 -1.74
CA PRO A 209 7.26 -4.83 -1.23
C PRO A 209 6.28 -3.70 -1.56
N SER A 210 6.09 -2.76 -0.64
CA SER A 210 5.24 -1.59 -0.83
C SER A 210 6.06 -0.31 -0.69
N TRP A 211 6.06 0.53 -1.74
CA TRP A 211 6.68 1.84 -1.69
C TRP A 211 5.78 2.85 -0.99
N LYS A 212 6.38 3.68 -0.14
CA LYS A 212 5.76 4.93 0.30
C LYS A 212 5.57 5.84 -0.90
N GLN A 213 4.49 6.62 -0.92
CA GLN A 213 4.09 7.43 -2.09
C GLN A 213 5.20 8.37 -2.61
N ASP A 214 6.04 8.88 -1.71
CA ASP A 214 7.17 9.76 -2.02
C ASP A 214 8.45 9.03 -2.48
N GLY A 215 8.43 7.69 -2.57
CA GLY A 215 9.57 6.86 -2.95
C GLY A 215 10.71 6.81 -1.92
N SER A 216 10.54 7.44 -0.75
CA SER A 216 11.62 7.56 0.25
C SER A 216 11.91 6.25 1.00
N LEU A 217 10.90 5.40 1.15
CA LEU A 217 10.96 4.14 1.89
C LEU A 217 10.12 3.07 1.20
N MET A 218 10.56 1.82 1.33
CA MET A 218 9.85 0.62 0.92
C MET A 218 9.64 -0.28 2.14
N ALA A 219 8.40 -0.70 2.40
CA ALA A 219 8.09 -1.71 3.40
C ALA A 219 8.30 -3.12 2.81
N VAL A 220 8.96 -4.00 3.56
CA VAL A 220 9.24 -5.39 3.18
C VAL A 220 9.00 -6.31 4.36
N ALA A 221 8.19 -7.35 4.18
CA ALA A 221 8.03 -8.41 5.17
C ALA A 221 9.18 -9.41 5.06
N VAL A 222 9.88 -9.68 6.16
CA VAL A 222 11.08 -10.51 6.17
C VAL A 222 10.99 -11.51 7.31
N ALA A 223 11.22 -12.79 7.00
CA ALA A 223 11.29 -13.81 8.04
C ALA A 223 12.50 -13.54 8.96
N THR A 224 12.25 -13.50 10.26
CA THR A 224 13.30 -13.43 11.27
C THR A 224 13.56 -14.84 11.84
N GLY A 225 14.14 -14.94 13.04
CA GLY A 225 14.39 -16.20 13.74
C GLY A 225 13.16 -17.10 13.84
N TYR A 226 12.01 -16.57 14.28
CA TYR A 226 10.80 -17.36 14.53
C TYR A 226 9.52 -16.82 13.89
N ASP A 227 9.51 -15.54 13.55
CA ASP A 227 8.35 -14.80 13.03
C ASP A 227 8.61 -14.21 11.63
N ILE A 228 7.73 -13.31 11.21
CA ILE A 228 7.91 -12.41 10.06
C ILE A 228 7.68 -11.00 10.57
N ASP A 229 8.65 -10.13 10.39
CA ASP A 229 8.56 -8.71 10.75
C ASP A 229 8.52 -7.83 9.50
N ILE A 230 8.05 -6.60 9.65
CA ILE A 230 8.05 -5.60 8.57
C ILE A 230 9.19 -4.61 8.79
N PHE A 231 10.04 -4.48 7.78
CA PHE A 231 11.17 -3.56 7.73
C PHE A 231 10.93 -2.46 6.71
N THR A 232 11.60 -1.33 6.89
CA THR A 232 11.72 -0.28 5.87
C THR A 232 13.10 -0.30 5.26
N ILE A 233 13.18 -0.07 3.95
CA ILE A 233 14.42 0.07 3.18
C ILE A 233 14.32 1.33 2.32
N ALA A 234 15.30 2.22 2.42
CA ALA A 234 15.44 3.41 1.58
C ALA A 234 16.22 3.07 0.29
N PRO A 235 16.12 3.90 -0.78
CA PRO A 235 16.82 3.66 -2.04
C PRO A 235 18.35 3.53 -1.94
N ASN A 236 18.94 4.18 -0.94
CA ASN A 236 20.38 4.11 -0.66
C ASN A 236 20.79 2.85 0.15
N GLY A 237 19.85 1.93 0.41
CA GLY A 237 20.08 0.71 1.20
C GLY A 237 20.01 0.90 2.72
N ALA A 238 19.80 2.12 3.23
CA ALA A 238 19.54 2.33 4.64
C ALA A 238 18.23 1.63 5.02
N TRP A 239 18.21 0.92 6.15
CA TRP A 239 17.06 0.13 6.56
C TRP A 239 16.82 0.27 8.06
N ALA A 240 15.58 -0.01 8.48
CA ALA A 240 15.20 -0.05 9.88
C ALA A 240 14.02 -1.02 10.10
N PRO A 241 13.96 -1.71 11.25
CA PRO A 241 12.73 -2.39 11.65
C PRO A 241 11.58 -1.39 11.80
N LEU A 242 10.40 -1.71 11.27
CA LEU A 242 9.21 -0.87 11.36
C LEU A 242 8.16 -1.47 12.28
N ILE A 243 7.89 -2.77 12.12
CA ILE A 243 7.03 -3.55 13.00
C ILE A 243 7.85 -4.75 13.45
N THR A 244 8.08 -4.83 14.76
CA THR A 244 8.77 -5.93 15.42
C THR A 244 7.86 -6.55 16.44
N HIS A 245 7.43 -7.78 16.19
CA HIS A 245 6.58 -8.53 17.10
C HIS A 245 6.83 -10.02 16.91
N GLY A 246 6.61 -10.84 17.94
CA GLY A 246 6.74 -12.29 17.79
C GLY A 246 5.68 -12.95 16.88
N SER A 247 4.90 -12.17 16.13
CA SER A 247 3.81 -12.63 15.25
C SER A 247 4.24 -12.57 13.79
N TYR A 248 3.53 -13.23 12.90
CA TYR A 248 3.73 -13.07 11.46
C TYR A 248 3.03 -11.79 11.02
N ASP A 249 3.82 -10.76 10.72
CA ASP A 249 3.39 -9.47 10.19
C ASP A 249 3.72 -9.37 8.70
N PHE A 250 2.69 -9.26 7.86
CA PHE A 250 2.81 -9.33 6.41
C PHE A 250 1.78 -8.46 5.69
N TRP A 251 1.88 -8.35 4.36
CA TRP A 251 1.02 -7.50 3.52
C TRP A 251 0.98 -6.03 3.97
N GLY A 252 2.15 -5.49 4.27
CA GLY A 252 2.30 -4.07 4.60
C GLY A 252 2.09 -3.16 3.39
N GLU A 253 1.15 -2.22 3.47
CA GLU A 253 0.85 -1.23 2.43
C GLU A 253 0.81 0.20 3.02
N TRP A 254 1.57 1.11 2.43
CA TRP A 254 1.60 2.52 2.82
C TRP A 254 0.31 3.24 2.45
N SER A 255 -0.18 4.11 3.32
CA SER A 255 -1.29 4.99 2.99
C SER A 255 -0.90 5.96 1.86
N PRO A 256 -1.87 6.43 1.05
CA PRO A 256 -1.58 7.35 -0.06
C PRO A 256 -0.90 8.66 0.37
N ASP A 257 -1.10 9.08 1.62
CA ASP A 257 -0.44 10.25 2.22
C ASP A 257 0.87 9.92 2.95
N GLY A 258 1.24 8.64 3.06
CA GLY A 258 2.46 8.15 3.69
C GLY A 258 2.50 8.24 5.22
N ASN A 259 1.39 8.59 5.89
CA ASN A 259 1.33 8.78 7.34
C ASN A 259 1.01 7.49 8.12
N TYR A 260 0.51 6.46 7.42
CA TYR A 260 0.09 5.19 7.99
C TYR A 260 0.61 4.01 7.17
N LEU A 261 0.67 2.84 7.80
CA LEU A 261 0.87 1.55 7.13
C LEU A 261 -0.24 0.60 7.59
N VAL A 262 -1.01 0.04 6.64
CA VAL A 262 -1.91 -1.08 6.93
C VAL A 262 -1.13 -2.38 6.76
N PHE A 263 -1.41 -3.38 7.60
CA PHE A 263 -0.79 -4.69 7.49
C PHE A 263 -1.70 -5.77 8.11
N VAL A 264 -1.37 -7.03 7.85
CA VAL A 264 -2.04 -8.19 8.44
C VAL A 264 -1.12 -8.84 9.46
N SER A 265 -1.69 -9.24 10.59
CA SER A 265 -0.97 -9.93 11.65
C SER A 265 -1.77 -11.08 12.24
N ASP A 266 -1.11 -12.19 12.52
CA ASP A 266 -1.70 -13.32 13.25
C ASP A 266 -1.67 -13.16 14.77
N ARG A 267 -1.15 -12.03 15.30
CA ARG A 267 -0.92 -11.80 16.75
C ARG A 267 -2.11 -12.03 17.68
N VAL A 268 -3.33 -11.98 17.14
CA VAL A 268 -4.56 -12.27 17.90
C VAL A 268 -4.73 -13.78 18.12
N ALA A 269 -4.40 -14.59 17.10
CA ALA A 269 -4.47 -16.04 17.16
C ALA A 269 -3.22 -16.63 17.81
N CYS A 270 -2.05 -16.10 17.46
CA CYS A 270 -0.76 -16.49 18.02
C CYS A 270 -0.01 -15.28 18.59
N PRO A 271 0.00 -15.07 19.91
CA PRO A 271 0.69 -13.92 20.51
C PRO A 271 2.19 -13.86 20.21
N THR A 272 2.85 -15.01 20.09
CA THR A 272 4.28 -15.09 19.76
C THR A 272 4.66 -16.46 19.20
N TRP A 273 5.61 -16.49 18.28
CA TRP A 273 6.26 -17.69 17.74
C TRP A 273 7.64 -17.92 18.38
N HIS A 274 8.11 -17.00 19.23
CA HIS A 274 9.37 -17.16 19.94
C HIS A 274 9.26 -18.26 21.01
N PRO A 275 10.12 -19.28 20.98
CA PRO A 275 10.07 -20.37 21.95
C PRO A 275 10.33 -19.88 23.39
N GLY A 276 9.53 -20.39 24.34
CA GLY A 276 9.69 -20.10 25.76
C GLY A 276 9.05 -18.79 26.23
N GLU A 277 8.46 -18.00 25.33
CA GLU A 277 7.65 -16.84 25.70
C GLU A 277 6.22 -17.27 26.10
N PRO A 278 5.57 -16.55 27.03
CA PRO A 278 4.17 -16.83 27.39
C PRO A 278 3.24 -16.73 26.18
N GLY A 279 2.45 -17.77 25.93
CA GLY A 279 1.52 -17.81 24.78
C GLY A 279 2.19 -18.18 23.46
N THR A 280 3.39 -18.77 23.49
CA THR A 280 4.12 -19.21 22.31
C THR A 280 3.40 -20.31 21.52
N CYS A 281 3.44 -20.23 20.20
CA CYS A 281 2.98 -21.26 19.28
C CYS A 281 4.17 -22.10 18.80
N ASP A 282 4.08 -23.43 18.94
CA ASP A 282 5.20 -24.34 18.64
C ASP A 282 5.16 -24.94 17.23
N GLY A 283 4.19 -24.55 16.39
CA GLY A 283 4.01 -25.06 15.03
C GLY A 283 3.42 -26.47 14.93
N THR A 284 3.40 -27.24 16.03
CA THR A 284 2.89 -28.62 16.05
C THR A 284 1.42 -28.67 16.39
N GLU A 285 0.98 -27.84 17.33
CA GLU A 285 -0.44 -27.71 17.70
C GLU A 285 -1.13 -26.57 16.94
N THR A 286 -0.37 -25.52 16.62
CA THR A 286 -0.85 -24.35 15.87
C THR A 286 -0.06 -24.24 14.58
N PRO A 287 -0.64 -24.59 13.41
CA PRO A 287 0.07 -24.44 12.14
C PRO A 287 0.31 -22.96 11.82
N PRO A 288 1.36 -22.63 11.04
CA PRO A 288 1.60 -21.25 10.58
C PRO A 288 0.37 -20.66 9.89
N PRO A 289 0.11 -19.36 10.06
CA PRO A 289 -1.07 -18.71 9.51
C PRO A 289 -1.01 -18.61 7.99
N PHE A 290 -2.17 -18.66 7.35
CA PHE A 290 -2.36 -18.25 5.95
C PHE A 290 -3.08 -16.89 5.84
N GLY A 291 -3.39 -16.27 6.97
CA GLY A 291 -4.18 -15.05 7.09
C GLY A 291 -4.12 -14.51 8.52
N GLY A 292 -4.77 -13.39 8.77
CA GLY A 292 -4.69 -12.73 10.09
C GLY A 292 -5.72 -11.62 10.23
N HIS A 293 -5.53 -10.75 11.22
CA HIS A 293 -6.39 -9.59 11.42
C HIS A 293 -5.72 -8.34 10.84
N VAL A 294 -6.53 -7.35 10.47
CA VAL A 294 -6.04 -6.10 9.89
C VAL A 294 -5.64 -5.11 10.99
N PHE A 295 -4.42 -4.59 10.86
CA PHE A 295 -3.84 -3.58 11.75
C PHE A 295 -3.41 -2.35 10.97
N VAL A 296 -3.37 -1.20 11.65
CA VAL A 296 -2.83 0.05 11.13
C VAL A 296 -1.78 0.57 12.09
N LEU A 297 -0.59 0.88 11.55
CA LEU A 297 0.49 1.60 12.20
C LEU A 297 0.41 3.08 11.86
N GLU A 298 0.40 3.94 12.88
CA GLU A 298 0.59 5.38 12.74
C GLU A 298 2.08 5.73 12.80
N ILE A 299 2.62 6.26 11.70
CA ILE A 299 4.07 6.40 11.52
C ILE A 299 4.66 7.44 12.48
N ALA A 300 3.94 8.52 12.76
CA ALA A 300 4.41 9.59 13.62
C ALA A 300 4.55 9.16 15.09
N THR A 301 3.71 8.23 15.56
CA THR A 301 3.62 7.85 16.98
C THR A 301 4.12 6.44 17.26
N GLY A 302 4.23 5.59 16.24
CA GLY A 302 4.49 4.16 16.41
C GLY A 302 3.28 3.37 16.91
N ARG A 303 2.10 3.99 17.00
CA ARG A 303 0.90 3.34 17.55
C ARG A 303 0.32 2.33 16.55
N ILE A 304 0.21 1.08 16.97
CA ILE A 304 -0.45 0.01 16.22
C ILE A 304 -1.87 -0.19 16.76
N THR A 305 -2.86 -0.24 15.87
CA THR A 305 -4.28 -0.44 16.22
C THR A 305 -4.87 -1.56 15.37
N GLN A 306 -5.52 -2.54 16.00
CA GLN A 306 -6.36 -3.51 15.29
C GLN A 306 -7.62 -2.80 14.81
N ILE A 307 -7.90 -2.83 13.51
CA ILE A 307 -9.06 -2.14 12.94
C ILE A 307 -10.26 -3.06 12.69
N SER A 308 -10.07 -4.39 12.74
CA SER A 308 -11.16 -5.36 12.55
C SER A 308 -10.94 -6.63 13.40
N ASP A 309 -12.04 -7.23 13.86
CA ASP A 309 -12.07 -8.55 14.50
C ASP A 309 -12.19 -9.71 13.49
N GLN A 310 -12.32 -9.40 12.20
CA GLN A 310 -12.41 -10.38 11.14
C GLN A 310 -11.03 -10.88 10.73
N VAL A 311 -10.96 -12.17 10.38
CA VAL A 311 -9.78 -12.77 9.77
C VAL A 311 -9.84 -12.60 8.25
N VAL A 312 -8.74 -12.16 7.67
CA VAL A 312 -8.58 -11.94 6.23
C VAL A 312 -7.54 -12.90 5.65
N TYR A 313 -7.77 -13.34 4.42
CA TYR A 313 -6.87 -14.22 3.65
C TYR A 313 -6.35 -13.54 2.37
N GLU A 314 -6.70 -12.27 2.18
CA GLU A 314 -6.27 -11.42 1.09
C GLU A 314 -5.70 -10.11 1.67
N PRO A 315 -4.77 -9.45 0.97
CA PRO A 315 -4.19 -8.20 1.44
C PRO A 315 -5.26 -7.09 1.55
N PRO A 316 -5.24 -6.28 2.63
CA PRO A 316 -6.04 -5.07 2.73
C PRO A 316 -5.45 -3.97 1.83
N HIS A 317 -6.30 -3.06 1.37
CA HIS A 317 -5.90 -1.97 0.46
C HIS A 317 -6.46 -0.63 0.93
N TRP A 318 -5.70 0.44 0.71
CA TRP A 318 -6.19 1.80 0.97
C TRP A 318 -7.17 2.26 -0.11
N VAL A 319 -8.33 2.77 0.32
CA VAL A 319 -9.32 3.41 -0.57
C VAL A 319 -9.15 4.92 -0.55
N THR A 320 -8.92 5.48 0.63
CA THR A 320 -8.54 6.89 0.85
C THR A 320 -7.50 6.92 1.96
N PRO A 321 -6.82 8.06 2.24
CA PRO A 321 -5.94 8.17 3.41
C PRO A 321 -6.61 7.86 4.77
N ARG A 322 -7.93 7.74 4.80
CA ARG A 322 -8.75 7.47 5.99
C ARG A 322 -9.40 6.09 5.98
N GLN A 323 -9.50 5.45 4.82
CA GLN A 323 -10.32 4.24 4.66
C GLN A 323 -9.51 3.09 4.08
N VAL A 324 -9.68 1.92 4.70
CA VAL A 324 -9.06 0.65 4.30
C VAL A 324 -10.17 -0.31 3.89
N SER A 325 -10.08 -0.87 2.69
CA SER A 325 -10.92 -1.99 2.29
C SER A 325 -10.22 -3.31 2.53
N PHE A 326 -10.98 -4.32 2.92
CA PHE A 326 -10.48 -5.68 3.08
C PHE A 326 -11.60 -6.68 2.86
N VAL A 327 -11.23 -7.94 2.66
CA VAL A 327 -12.15 -9.00 2.29
C VAL A 327 -12.12 -10.11 3.32
N VAL A 328 -13.30 -10.60 3.65
CA VAL A 328 -13.52 -11.73 4.57
C VAL A 328 -14.18 -12.86 3.79
N GLY A 329 -13.68 -14.07 4.02
CA GLY A 329 -14.03 -15.24 3.23
C GLY A 329 -13.27 -15.26 1.91
N ASP A 330 -12.74 -16.43 1.56
CA ASP A 330 -12.12 -16.67 0.26
C ASP A 330 -12.72 -17.94 -0.36
N PRO A 331 -13.46 -17.80 -1.46
CA PRO A 331 -14.11 -18.92 -2.12
C PRO A 331 -13.16 -19.85 -2.85
N LEU A 332 -11.89 -19.48 -3.02
CA LEU A 332 -10.84 -20.39 -3.47
C LEU A 332 -10.48 -21.41 -2.38
N PHE A 333 -10.71 -21.08 -1.10
CA PHE A 333 -10.50 -21.96 0.06
C PHE A 333 -11.80 -22.59 0.58
N GLY A 334 -12.84 -22.65 -0.26
CA GLY A 334 -14.09 -23.36 0.02
C GLY A 334 -15.14 -22.54 0.77
N ASP A 335 -14.90 -21.25 1.01
CA ASP A 335 -15.92 -20.34 1.54
C ASP A 335 -17.00 -20.09 0.48
N PRO A 336 -18.30 -20.24 0.78
CA PRO A 336 -19.34 -19.84 -0.17
C PRO A 336 -19.41 -18.31 -0.39
N GLU A 337 -18.76 -17.49 0.45
CA GLU A 337 -18.86 -16.03 0.43
C GLU A 337 -17.49 -15.34 0.23
N ARG A 338 -17.52 -14.17 -0.41
CA ARG A 338 -16.41 -13.19 -0.44
C ARG A 338 -17.00 -11.84 -0.06
N ALA A 339 -16.99 -11.54 1.23
CA ALA A 339 -17.62 -10.35 1.81
C ALA A 339 -16.63 -9.17 1.86
N LEU A 340 -16.99 -8.08 1.20
CA LEU A 340 -16.19 -6.86 1.16
C LEU A 340 -16.52 -5.95 2.35
N TYR A 341 -15.48 -5.45 3.02
CA TYR A 341 -15.56 -4.52 4.15
C TYR A 341 -14.81 -3.22 3.86
N LEU A 342 -15.22 -2.16 4.56
CA LEU A 342 -14.55 -0.87 4.59
C LEU A 342 -14.43 -0.41 6.05
N ALA A 343 -13.21 -0.12 6.48
CA ALA A 343 -12.91 0.43 7.79
C ALA A 343 -12.44 1.88 7.68
N ASP A 344 -12.89 2.72 8.60
CA ASP A 344 -12.43 4.08 8.80
C ASP A 344 -11.45 4.12 9.98
N ILE A 345 -10.18 4.44 9.72
CA ILE A 345 -9.11 4.31 10.71
C ILE A 345 -9.20 5.33 11.86
N PHE A 346 -9.99 6.39 11.70
CA PHE A 346 -10.09 7.45 12.71
C PHE A 346 -11.34 7.31 13.58
N SER A 347 -12.48 6.92 12.99
CA SER A 347 -13.68 6.62 13.79
C SER A 347 -13.66 5.22 14.39
N GLY A 348 -12.83 4.31 13.84
CA GLY A 348 -12.83 2.88 14.18
C GLY A 348 -14.07 2.15 13.64
N GLU A 349 -14.83 2.79 12.76
CA GLU A 349 -16.04 2.21 12.21
C GLU A 349 -15.69 1.20 11.10
N VAL A 350 -16.24 -0.01 11.21
CA VAL A 350 -16.10 -1.08 10.21
C VAL A 350 -17.47 -1.42 9.66
N ARG A 351 -17.61 -1.40 8.34
CA ARG A 351 -18.88 -1.70 7.66
C ARG A 351 -18.66 -2.77 6.59
N SER A 352 -19.55 -3.75 6.54
CA SER A 352 -19.66 -4.63 5.37
C SER A 352 -20.42 -3.91 4.25
N VAL A 353 -19.95 -4.09 3.02
CA VAL A 353 -20.67 -3.66 1.82
C VAL A 353 -21.84 -4.62 1.61
N ARG A 354 -23.06 -4.15 1.87
CA ARG A 354 -24.31 -4.91 1.66
C ARG A 354 -25.26 -4.10 0.81
N LEU A 355 -25.97 -4.75 -0.11
CA LEU A 355 -26.96 -4.07 -0.94
C LEU A 355 -28.33 -4.06 -0.26
N SER A 356 -29.05 -2.95 -0.34
CA SER A 356 -30.41 -2.84 0.21
C SER A 356 -31.42 -3.74 -0.52
N SER A 357 -31.10 -4.15 -1.76
CA SER A 357 -31.91 -5.07 -2.57
C SER A 357 -31.75 -6.55 -2.17
N GLY A 358 -30.93 -6.86 -1.17
CA GLY A 358 -30.50 -8.22 -0.82
C GLY A 358 -29.03 -8.44 -1.16
N ASP A 359 -28.37 -9.29 -0.37
CA ASP A 359 -26.92 -9.47 -0.45
C ASP A 359 -26.49 -10.27 -1.68
N VAL A 360 -25.25 -10.05 -2.11
CA VAL A 360 -24.57 -10.82 -3.16
C VAL A 360 -23.49 -11.67 -2.48
N PRO A 361 -23.52 -13.00 -2.63
CA PRO A 361 -22.62 -13.89 -1.89
C PRO A 361 -21.16 -13.66 -2.28
N LEU A 362 -20.90 -13.38 -3.56
CA LEU A 362 -19.56 -13.15 -4.08
C LEU A 362 -19.46 -11.75 -4.67
N LYS A 363 -18.69 -10.87 -4.01
CA LYS A 363 -18.31 -9.56 -4.52
C LYS A 363 -16.85 -9.66 -4.98
N LEU A 364 -16.62 -9.62 -6.28
CA LEU A 364 -15.32 -9.89 -6.90
C LEU A 364 -14.84 -8.67 -7.68
N SER A 365 -13.52 -8.57 -7.92
CA SER A 365 -12.92 -7.53 -8.76
C SER A 365 -13.40 -6.11 -8.40
N GLU A 366 -13.45 -5.81 -7.10
CA GLU A 366 -13.92 -4.53 -6.60
C GLU A 366 -12.98 -3.38 -6.97
N THR A 367 -13.58 -2.22 -7.24
CA THR A 367 -12.86 -0.95 -7.39
C THR A 367 -13.67 0.16 -6.76
N TRP A 368 -13.00 1.01 -5.99
CA TRP A 368 -13.62 2.04 -5.18
C TRP A 368 -13.53 3.41 -5.86
N SER A 369 -14.56 4.23 -5.69
CA SER A 369 -14.48 5.63 -6.10
C SER A 369 -13.38 6.34 -5.30
N PRO A 370 -12.73 7.39 -5.84
CA PRO A 370 -11.69 8.14 -5.12
C PRO A 370 -12.15 8.75 -3.78
N THR A 371 -13.45 8.90 -3.60
CA THR A 371 -14.09 9.39 -2.37
C THR A 371 -14.36 8.30 -1.33
N GLY A 372 -14.20 7.02 -1.68
CA GLY A 372 -14.55 5.86 -0.86
C GLY A 372 -16.04 5.71 -0.54
N GLN A 373 -16.93 6.43 -1.25
CA GLN A 373 -18.37 6.38 -1.01
C GLN A 373 -19.12 5.43 -1.93
N GLN A 374 -18.49 5.02 -3.03
CA GLN A 374 -19.07 4.12 -4.03
C GLN A 374 -18.08 2.99 -4.33
N VAL A 375 -18.63 1.83 -4.65
CA VAL A 375 -17.88 0.65 -5.04
C VAL A 375 -18.52 0.01 -6.25
N LEU A 376 -17.71 -0.24 -7.26
CA LEU A 376 -18.04 -1.10 -8.38
C LEU A 376 -17.49 -2.49 -8.08
N PHE A 377 -18.28 -3.53 -8.31
CA PHE A 377 -17.79 -4.90 -8.19
C PHE A 377 -18.53 -5.82 -9.17
N GLN A 378 -17.89 -6.93 -9.51
CA GLN A 378 -18.53 -8.05 -10.18
C GLN A 378 -19.27 -8.86 -9.11
N GLY A 379 -20.59 -8.81 -9.13
CA GLY A 379 -21.44 -9.69 -8.35
C GLY A 379 -21.52 -11.05 -9.02
N ALA A 380 -21.25 -12.13 -8.29
CA ALA A 380 -21.40 -13.49 -8.80
C ALA A 380 -22.33 -14.33 -7.92
N ASP A 381 -23.31 -14.94 -8.56
CA ASP A 381 -24.17 -16.01 -8.02
C ASP A 381 -24.43 -17.03 -9.15
N THR A 382 -25.68 -17.26 -9.55
CA THR A 382 -26.01 -18.06 -10.75
C THR A 382 -25.65 -17.36 -12.06
N SER A 383 -25.50 -16.02 -12.03
CA SER A 383 -25.00 -15.19 -13.12
C SER A 383 -24.00 -14.16 -12.59
N THR A 384 -23.22 -13.58 -13.49
CA THR A 384 -22.30 -12.47 -13.18
C THR A 384 -22.89 -11.16 -13.66
N GLU A 385 -22.89 -10.14 -12.81
CA GLU A 385 -23.28 -8.77 -13.17
C GLU A 385 -22.27 -7.79 -12.63
N ILE A 386 -22.11 -6.65 -13.30
CA ILE A 386 -21.35 -5.53 -12.77
C ILE A 386 -22.32 -4.64 -12.00
N ILE A 387 -22.01 -4.36 -10.74
CA ILE A 387 -22.88 -3.62 -9.83
C ILE A 387 -22.11 -2.42 -9.31
N LEU A 388 -22.69 -1.23 -9.46
CA LEU A 388 -22.22 -0.01 -8.81
C LEU A 388 -23.16 0.31 -7.65
N ALA A 389 -22.61 0.42 -6.44
CA ALA A 389 -23.38 0.73 -5.25
C ALA A 389 -22.68 1.78 -4.38
N GLN A 390 -23.49 2.50 -3.60
CA GLN A 390 -23.00 3.30 -2.49
C GLN A 390 -22.63 2.42 -1.31
N ILE A 391 -21.74 2.92 -0.45
CA ILE A 391 -21.43 2.27 0.84
C ILE A 391 -22.65 2.17 1.77
N SER A 392 -23.70 2.97 1.53
CA SER A 392 -25.00 2.87 2.20
C SER A 392 -25.80 1.61 1.80
N GLY A 393 -25.37 0.92 0.74
CA GLY A 393 -26.07 -0.22 0.13
C GLY A 393 -27.03 0.14 -1.00
N THR A 394 -27.18 1.44 -1.31
CA THR A 394 -28.00 1.88 -2.44
C THR A 394 -27.33 1.52 -3.77
N VAL A 395 -28.00 0.73 -4.61
CA VAL A 395 -27.52 0.41 -5.95
C VAL A 395 -27.73 1.62 -6.88
N LEU A 396 -26.66 2.07 -7.52
CA LEU A 396 -26.67 3.19 -8.47
C LEU A 396 -26.87 2.72 -9.92
N GLY A 397 -26.37 1.54 -10.26
CA GLY A 397 -26.48 0.97 -11.59
C GLY A 397 -26.09 -0.51 -11.64
N ARG A 398 -26.55 -1.20 -12.69
CA ARG A 398 -26.16 -2.57 -13.01
C ARG A 398 -25.88 -2.70 -14.50
N ILE A 399 -24.87 -3.49 -14.86
CA ILE A 399 -24.60 -3.91 -16.22
C ILE A 399 -24.62 -5.44 -16.27
N GLY A 400 -25.68 -6.01 -16.85
CA GLY A 400 -25.88 -7.46 -16.96
C GLY A 400 -25.57 -8.05 -18.33
N ASP A 401 -25.21 -7.22 -19.31
CA ASP A 401 -24.83 -7.66 -20.67
C ASP A 401 -23.30 -7.71 -20.87
N LEU A 402 -22.51 -7.34 -19.84
CA LEU A 402 -21.06 -7.55 -19.76
C LEU A 402 -20.76 -8.77 -18.88
N ASN A 403 -20.91 -9.95 -19.45
CA ASN A 403 -20.71 -11.25 -18.81
C ASN A 403 -19.23 -11.66 -18.80
N PHE A 404 -18.43 -10.98 -17.98
CA PHE A 404 -17.09 -11.44 -17.66
C PHE A 404 -17.15 -12.78 -16.91
N ALA A 405 -16.17 -13.66 -17.14
CA ALA A 405 -15.99 -14.83 -16.29
C ALA A 405 -15.76 -14.39 -14.83
N ARG A 406 -15.91 -15.31 -13.87
CA ARG A 406 -15.62 -15.04 -12.45
C ARG A 406 -14.17 -14.54 -12.30
N TYR A 407 -13.96 -13.41 -11.62
CA TYR A 407 -12.67 -12.69 -11.55
C TYR A 407 -12.14 -12.16 -12.89
N GLY A 408 -12.97 -12.22 -13.94
CA GLY A 408 -12.62 -11.85 -15.31
C GLY A 408 -12.77 -10.35 -15.61
N MET A 409 -13.18 -9.55 -14.62
CA MET A 409 -13.40 -8.11 -14.76
C MET A 409 -12.23 -7.34 -14.16
N SER A 410 -11.84 -6.26 -14.84
CA SER A 410 -11.01 -5.19 -14.28
C SER A 410 -11.68 -3.85 -14.54
N ALA A 411 -11.57 -2.93 -13.59
CA ALA A 411 -12.11 -1.58 -13.74
C ALA A 411 -11.29 -0.57 -12.95
N ASP A 412 -11.33 0.68 -13.41
CA ASP A 412 -10.65 1.79 -12.75
C ASP A 412 -11.48 3.08 -12.84
N TRP A 413 -11.30 3.94 -11.84
CA TRP A 413 -11.99 5.22 -11.73
C TRP A 413 -11.07 6.35 -12.21
N SER A 414 -11.65 7.36 -12.85
CA SER A 414 -10.91 8.60 -13.06
C SER A 414 -10.56 9.23 -11.71
N PRO A 415 -9.41 9.93 -11.57
CA PRO A 415 -9.00 10.55 -10.30
C PRO A 415 -10.00 11.56 -9.75
N ASP A 416 -10.77 12.22 -10.63
CA ASP A 416 -11.85 13.13 -10.25
C ASP A 416 -13.16 12.43 -9.86
N GLY A 417 -13.23 11.10 -10.03
CA GLY A 417 -14.38 10.27 -9.71
C GLY A 417 -15.55 10.40 -10.68
N SER A 418 -15.37 11.02 -11.85
CA SER A 418 -16.47 11.27 -12.81
C SER A 418 -16.70 10.14 -13.82
N LEU A 419 -15.70 9.30 -14.08
CA LEU A 419 -15.72 8.25 -15.10
C LEU A 419 -15.23 6.91 -14.53
N ILE A 420 -15.70 5.83 -15.15
CA ILE A 420 -15.31 4.46 -14.85
C ILE A 420 -14.94 3.77 -16.16
N ALA A 421 -13.76 3.17 -16.24
CA ALA A 421 -13.34 2.33 -17.35
C ALA A 421 -13.47 0.86 -16.95
N ILE A 422 -14.04 0.02 -17.81
CA ILE A 422 -14.34 -1.39 -17.52
C ILE A 422 -13.76 -2.25 -18.63
N GLY A 423 -12.97 -3.26 -18.26
CA GLY A 423 -12.32 -4.16 -19.21
C GLY A 423 -12.21 -5.58 -18.67
N GLY A 424 -11.59 -6.44 -19.48
CA GLY A 424 -11.23 -7.79 -19.07
C GLY A 424 -9.88 -7.87 -18.36
N VAL A 425 -9.45 -9.10 -18.05
CA VAL A 425 -8.13 -9.41 -17.48
C VAL A 425 -7.45 -10.50 -18.30
N GLY A 426 -6.12 -10.59 -18.24
CA GLY A 426 -5.37 -11.72 -18.80
C GLY A 426 -5.52 -11.89 -20.32
N GLY A 427 -5.83 -10.83 -21.06
CA GLY A 427 -6.04 -10.86 -22.51
C GLY A 427 -7.47 -11.24 -22.95
N GLU A 428 -8.34 -11.61 -22.02
CA GLU A 428 -9.74 -11.98 -22.30
C GLU A 428 -10.65 -10.74 -22.25
N CYS A 429 -10.72 -10.03 -23.37
CA CYS A 429 -11.34 -8.68 -23.43
C CYS A 429 -12.46 -8.61 -24.47
N PRO A 430 -13.63 -9.21 -24.17
CA PRO A 430 -14.68 -9.47 -25.17
C PRO A 430 -15.51 -8.26 -25.60
N TYR A 431 -15.44 -7.13 -24.86
CA TYR A 431 -16.43 -6.05 -24.99
C TYR A 431 -15.92 -4.74 -25.61
N GLY A 432 -14.70 -4.71 -26.17
CA GLY A 432 -14.15 -3.50 -26.75
C GLY A 432 -13.77 -2.47 -25.69
N ILE A 433 -13.91 -1.19 -26.01
CA ILE A 433 -13.77 -0.08 -25.06
C ILE A 433 -15.11 0.09 -24.33
N VAL A 434 -15.07 0.18 -23.00
CA VAL A 434 -16.22 0.47 -22.15
C VAL A 434 -15.84 1.55 -21.14
N VAL A 435 -16.37 2.75 -21.32
CA VAL A 435 -16.24 3.85 -20.36
C VAL A 435 -17.64 4.32 -20.02
N THR A 436 -17.94 4.49 -18.72
CA THR A 436 -19.23 4.94 -18.21
C THR A 436 -19.09 6.14 -17.30
N ASP A 437 -20.21 6.81 -17.03
CA ASP A 437 -20.32 7.73 -15.89
C ASP A 437 -20.55 6.97 -14.57
N THR A 438 -20.75 7.72 -13.48
CA THR A 438 -21.01 7.19 -12.12
C THR A 438 -22.44 6.69 -11.90
N SER A 439 -23.25 6.59 -12.96
CA SER A 439 -24.56 5.92 -12.97
C SER A 439 -24.55 4.70 -13.89
N LEU A 440 -23.35 4.28 -14.35
CA LEU A 440 -23.14 3.24 -15.36
C LEU A 440 -23.78 3.55 -16.72
N THR A 441 -24.00 4.83 -17.04
CA THR A 441 -24.41 5.24 -18.39
C THR A 441 -23.18 5.18 -19.30
N PRO A 442 -23.23 4.45 -20.43
CA PRO A 442 -22.09 4.37 -21.34
C PRO A 442 -21.74 5.72 -21.99
N ILE A 443 -20.50 6.15 -21.83
CA ILE A 443 -19.87 7.26 -22.54
C ILE A 443 -19.17 6.75 -23.81
N ALA A 444 -18.49 5.62 -23.70
CA ALA A 444 -17.94 4.87 -24.82
C ALA A 444 -18.31 3.39 -24.68
N ARG A 445 -18.74 2.78 -25.78
CA ARG A 445 -19.06 1.34 -25.84
C ARG A 445 -18.78 0.79 -27.22
N GLY A 446 -18.12 -0.36 -27.28
CA GLY A 446 -17.92 -1.11 -28.53
C GLY A 446 -16.51 -0.96 -29.11
N ASN A 447 -16.36 -1.37 -30.37
CA ASN A 447 -15.07 -1.68 -30.97
C ASN A 447 -14.71 -0.63 -32.05
N PRO A 448 -13.53 -0.03 -31.97
CA PRO A 448 -12.53 -0.26 -33.01
C PRO A 448 -11.37 -1.02 -32.37
N PRO A 449 -10.62 -1.88 -33.09
CA PRO A 449 -9.45 -2.47 -32.46
C PRO A 449 -8.61 -1.35 -31.82
N PRO A 450 -8.22 -1.50 -30.55
CA PRO A 450 -8.24 -2.73 -29.71
C PRO A 450 -9.46 -2.94 -28.77
N SER A 451 -9.61 -4.19 -28.29
CA SER A 451 -10.35 -4.48 -27.07
C SER A 451 -9.64 -3.98 -25.81
N MET A 452 -10.38 -3.72 -24.72
CA MET A 452 -9.83 -3.17 -23.49
C MET A 452 -9.68 -4.21 -22.38
N CYS A 453 -8.44 -4.37 -21.93
CA CYS A 453 -8.05 -5.16 -20.78
C CYS A 453 -7.38 -4.24 -19.75
N GLU A 454 -7.64 -4.51 -18.47
CA GLU A 454 -6.92 -3.89 -17.35
C GLU A 454 -6.79 -2.36 -17.48
N PRO A 455 -7.91 -1.63 -17.72
CA PRO A 455 -7.85 -0.20 -17.93
C PRO A 455 -7.38 0.52 -16.68
N ARG A 456 -6.55 1.56 -16.85
CA ARG A 456 -6.05 2.42 -15.79
C ARG A 456 -6.09 3.88 -16.20
N PHE A 457 -6.74 4.74 -15.44
CA PHE A 457 -6.69 6.18 -15.65
C PHE A 457 -5.32 6.74 -15.25
N SER A 458 -4.86 7.75 -15.98
CA SER A 458 -3.65 8.48 -15.59
C SER A 458 -3.90 9.27 -14.30
N PRO A 459 -2.86 9.51 -13.47
CA PRO A 459 -2.98 10.32 -12.25
C PRO A 459 -3.51 11.74 -12.50
N ASP A 460 -3.23 12.30 -13.68
CA ASP A 460 -3.75 13.61 -14.11
C ASP A 460 -5.18 13.56 -14.70
N GLY A 461 -5.77 12.36 -14.81
CA GLY A 461 -7.10 12.10 -15.33
C GLY A 461 -7.28 12.26 -16.84
N ARG A 462 -6.24 12.64 -17.60
CA ARG A 462 -6.36 13.00 -19.01
C ARG A 462 -6.42 11.80 -19.96
N TRP A 463 -5.92 10.65 -19.51
CA TRP A 463 -5.70 9.47 -20.35
C TRP A 463 -6.20 8.20 -19.67
N ILE A 464 -6.45 7.17 -20.49
CA ILE A 464 -6.61 5.78 -20.05
C ILE A 464 -5.53 4.96 -20.73
N ALA A 465 -4.75 4.21 -19.96
CA ALA A 465 -3.86 3.17 -20.46
C ALA A 465 -4.53 1.81 -20.29
N PHE A 466 -4.35 0.91 -21.24
CA PHE A 466 -4.95 -0.42 -21.18
C PHE A 466 -4.17 -1.38 -22.06
N THR A 467 -4.20 -2.67 -21.71
CA THR A 467 -3.73 -3.73 -22.60
C THR A 467 -4.84 -4.09 -23.57
N GLY A 468 -4.50 -4.45 -24.81
CA GLY A 468 -5.50 -4.73 -25.82
C GLY A 468 -5.05 -5.73 -26.86
N VAL A 469 -5.99 -6.51 -27.37
CA VAL A 469 -5.73 -7.52 -28.40
C VAL A 469 -6.40 -7.07 -29.70
N ILE A 470 -5.71 -7.23 -30.82
CA ILE A 470 -6.31 -7.08 -32.16
C ILE A 470 -6.58 -8.50 -32.72
N PRO A 471 -7.85 -8.96 -32.73
CA PRO A 471 -8.18 -10.36 -33.08
C PRO A 471 -7.73 -10.82 -34.48
N ASN A 472 -7.51 -9.89 -35.41
CA ASN A 472 -7.25 -10.19 -36.83
C ASN A 472 -5.82 -9.84 -37.30
N ARG A 473 -4.88 -9.53 -36.39
CA ARG A 473 -3.49 -9.19 -36.76
C ARG A 473 -2.53 -10.32 -36.43
N ASP A 474 -2.30 -10.53 -35.15
CA ASP A 474 -1.38 -11.55 -34.62
C ASP A 474 -1.84 -12.12 -33.26
N GLY A 475 -2.99 -11.67 -32.74
CA GLY A 475 -3.51 -12.08 -31.44
C GLY A 475 -2.65 -11.62 -30.25
N ARG A 476 -1.67 -10.74 -30.50
CA ARG A 476 -0.77 -10.25 -29.47
C ARG A 476 -1.44 -9.17 -28.62
N VAL A 477 -1.12 -9.19 -27.34
CA VAL A 477 -1.43 -8.09 -26.40
C VAL A 477 -0.47 -6.94 -26.67
N ASP A 478 -1.00 -5.75 -26.89
CA ASP A 478 -0.25 -4.51 -26.98
C ASP A 478 -0.71 -3.53 -25.90
N VAL A 479 0.14 -2.56 -25.52
CA VAL A 479 -0.27 -1.43 -24.67
C VAL A 479 -0.84 -0.32 -25.53
N TYR A 480 -1.97 0.21 -25.11
CA TYR A 480 -2.63 1.35 -25.73
C TYR A 480 -2.82 2.48 -24.72
N ALA A 481 -2.92 3.69 -25.25
CA ALA A 481 -3.43 4.83 -24.51
C ALA A 481 -4.54 5.52 -25.31
N ALA A 482 -5.59 5.96 -24.64
CA ALA A 482 -6.70 6.73 -25.20
C ALA A 482 -6.98 7.96 -24.34
N ASN A 483 -7.80 8.89 -24.86
CA ASN A 483 -8.32 9.99 -24.04
C ASN A 483 -9.17 9.45 -22.87
N GLN A 484 -9.40 10.27 -21.85
CA GLN A 484 -10.20 9.92 -20.67
C GLN A 484 -11.60 9.35 -20.96
N ASN A 485 -12.17 9.63 -22.13
CA ASN A 485 -13.48 9.11 -22.55
C ASN A 485 -13.39 7.80 -23.35
N GLY A 486 -12.21 7.20 -23.47
CA GLY A 486 -11.96 5.94 -24.19
C GLY A 486 -11.72 6.08 -25.70
N PHE A 487 -11.88 7.27 -26.29
CA PHE A 487 -11.69 7.48 -27.73
C PHE A 487 -10.26 7.87 -28.11
N GLY A 488 -9.90 7.62 -29.38
CA GLY A 488 -8.61 8.03 -29.94
C GLY A 488 -7.44 7.17 -29.47
N ALA A 489 -7.67 5.87 -29.27
CA ALA A 489 -6.64 4.94 -28.82
C ALA A 489 -5.44 4.89 -29.79
N VAL A 490 -4.23 4.93 -29.24
CA VAL A 490 -2.95 4.81 -29.94
C VAL A 490 -2.23 3.57 -29.45
N ASN A 491 -1.71 2.75 -30.37
CA ASN A 491 -0.89 1.59 -30.03
C ASN A 491 0.55 2.01 -29.69
N LEU A 492 1.00 1.73 -28.47
CA LEU A 492 2.32 2.11 -27.96
C LEU A 492 3.39 1.02 -28.13
N THR A 493 2.98 -0.22 -28.40
CA THR A 493 3.87 -1.39 -28.51
C THR A 493 3.78 -2.12 -29.85
N GLY A 494 3.00 -1.62 -30.80
CA GLY A 494 2.72 -2.30 -32.08
C GLY A 494 3.94 -2.56 -32.97
N SER A 495 5.07 -1.92 -32.67
CA SER A 495 6.40 -2.12 -33.28
C SER A 495 7.30 -3.13 -32.54
N LEU A 496 6.94 -3.51 -31.31
CA LEU A 496 7.60 -4.57 -30.55
C LEU A 496 6.98 -5.92 -30.95
N LEU A 497 7.73 -7.00 -30.81
CA LEU A 497 7.31 -8.35 -31.22
C LEU A 497 7.37 -9.37 -30.08
N GLY A 498 7.64 -8.92 -28.85
CA GLY A 498 7.65 -9.75 -27.65
C GLY A 498 6.30 -9.82 -26.96
N ASN A 499 6.26 -10.51 -25.83
CA ASN A 499 5.08 -10.57 -24.97
C ASN A 499 5.05 -9.31 -24.08
N ILE A 500 3.88 -8.70 -23.97
CA ILE A 500 3.69 -7.42 -23.28
C ILE A 500 2.92 -7.63 -21.98
N ALA A 501 3.40 -7.02 -20.89
CA ALA A 501 2.69 -6.91 -19.62
C ALA A 501 2.75 -5.45 -19.13
N MET A 502 1.60 -4.86 -18.79
CA MET A 502 1.51 -3.47 -18.35
C MET A 502 1.52 -3.38 -16.82
N PHE A 503 2.33 -2.50 -16.24
CA PHE A 503 2.32 -2.20 -14.80
C PHE A 503 1.35 -1.08 -14.46
N GLY A 504 1.20 -0.10 -15.37
CA GLY A 504 0.31 1.04 -15.21
C GLY A 504 1.05 2.37 -15.39
N TRP A 505 0.54 3.41 -14.74
CA TRP A 505 1.09 4.76 -14.83
C TRP A 505 2.23 4.99 -13.83
N VAL A 506 3.20 5.79 -14.24
CA VAL A 506 4.34 6.24 -13.44
C VAL A 506 4.59 7.72 -13.69
N GLY A 507 5.07 8.43 -12.68
CA GLY A 507 5.29 9.87 -12.76
C GLY A 507 3.99 10.68 -12.88
N GLY A 508 4.14 11.99 -13.09
CA GLY A 508 3.00 12.91 -13.14
C GLY A 508 2.24 13.05 -11.83
N LEU A 509 2.90 12.75 -10.71
CA LEU A 509 2.38 13.04 -9.38
C LEU A 509 2.39 14.56 -9.13
N PRO A 510 1.39 15.10 -8.43
CA PRO A 510 1.23 16.54 -8.20
C PRO A 510 2.30 17.17 -7.30
#